data_AF-A0A8J6BE99-F1
#
_entry.id   AF-A0A8J6BE99-F1
#
_cell.length_a   1.000
_cell.length_b   1.000
_cell.length_c   1.000
_cell.angle_alpha   90.00
_cell.angle_beta   90.00
_cell.angle_gamma   90.00
#
_symmetry.space_group_name_H-M   'P 1'
#
loop_
_entity.id
_entity.type
_entity.pdbx_description
1 polymer ?
#
loop_
_entity_poly.entity_id
_entity_poly.type
_entity_poly.pdbx_seq_one_letter_code
_entity_poly.pdbx_strand_id
1 'polypeptide(L)'
;MNTSSGSVSPIQCPTSLSSAMSLPRLLRGGGTLTTGLQNCRPCSSSASSARRLRVLVDMDGVLADFEGGFLKKYRAQYPKEPYIALEDRRGFWVSEQYETLKPGLSEKAISIWEGKNFFLDLDPIDGAVEALREMSRLPKDKTVVSADLLIDDRPDIMGAEANPYWEHILFTACHNRHLLVTPPNRRLQSWKEDWKGLLDSKRQPS
;
A
#
# COMPACT_ATOMS: atom_id res chain seq x y z
N MET A 1 -0.62 41.99 46.37
CA MET A 1 0.81 41.91 45.97
C MET A 1 0.88 41.28 44.59
N ASN A 2 1.89 41.66 43.80
CA ASN A 2 2.30 41.13 42.49
C ASN A 2 2.18 39.58 42.33
N THR A 3 2.12 38.96 41.13
CA THR A 3 2.90 39.25 39.89
C THR A 3 2.34 38.56 38.62
N SER A 4 2.61 39.14 37.43
CA SER A 4 2.88 38.51 36.10
C SER A 4 2.24 37.15 35.72
N SER A 5 1.37 37.02 34.71
CA SER A 5 1.54 37.19 33.24
C SER A 5 2.32 36.07 32.52
N GLY A 6 1.70 35.43 31.51
CA GLY A 6 2.31 34.40 30.66
C GLY A 6 1.42 33.94 29.50
N SER A 7 1.24 34.78 28.49
CA SER A 7 0.53 34.43 27.24
C SER A 7 1.47 33.69 26.28
N VAL A 8 1.12 32.46 25.89
CA VAL A 8 1.88 31.68 24.89
C VAL A 8 1.37 32.01 23.48
N SER A 9 2.24 32.56 22.64
CA SER A 9 1.96 32.77 21.21
C SER A 9 2.23 31.49 20.40
N PRO A 10 1.41 31.17 19.37
CA PRO A 10 1.66 30.02 18.50
C PRO A 10 2.85 30.25 17.57
N ILE A 11 3.63 29.19 17.32
CA ILE A 11 4.78 29.19 16.43
C ILE A 11 4.30 29.24 14.96
N GLN A 12 4.72 30.28 14.22
CA GLN A 12 4.46 30.38 12.79
C GLN A 12 5.45 29.52 11.98
N CYS A 13 4.94 28.76 11.00
CA CYS A 13 5.78 28.09 10.01
C CYS A 13 6.23 29.09 8.94
N PRO A 14 7.52 29.21 8.62
CA PRO A 14 7.98 30.05 7.52
C PRO A 14 7.65 29.42 6.16
N THR A 15 6.93 30.16 5.32
CA THR A 15 6.53 29.73 3.97
C THR A 15 7.57 30.09 2.90
N SER A 16 7.74 29.15 1.97
CA SER A 16 8.35 29.31 0.64
C SER A 16 9.85 29.60 0.57
N LEU A 17 10.51 28.95 -0.39
CA LEU A 17 11.31 29.65 -1.39
C LEU A 17 11.17 28.91 -2.73
N SER A 18 10.43 29.52 -3.65
CA SER A 18 10.38 29.07 -5.05
C SER A 18 11.69 29.42 -5.75
N SER A 19 12.23 28.50 -6.54
CA SER A 19 13.30 28.84 -7.48
C SER A 19 13.15 28.05 -8.77
N ALA A 20 12.48 28.66 -9.74
CA ALA A 20 12.43 28.18 -11.10
C ALA A 20 13.69 28.66 -11.85
N MET A 21 14.55 27.73 -12.25
CA MET A 21 15.65 28.00 -13.18
C MET A 21 15.17 27.72 -14.61
N SER A 22 15.01 28.78 -15.41
CA SER A 22 14.59 28.74 -16.81
C SER A 22 15.68 29.31 -17.72
N LEU A 23 16.17 28.52 -18.68
CA LEU A 23 17.21 28.87 -19.66
C LEU A 23 17.00 28.04 -20.95
N PRO A 24 17.50 28.48 -22.13
CA PRO A 24 16.69 29.32 -23.01
C PRO A 24 16.28 28.66 -24.35
N ARG A 25 15.36 29.32 -25.07
CA ARG A 25 14.99 28.96 -26.45
C ARG A 25 16.16 29.18 -27.42
N LEU A 26 16.41 28.19 -28.27
CA LEU A 26 17.15 28.35 -29.53
C LEU A 26 16.17 28.47 -30.70
N LEU A 27 16.26 29.57 -31.44
CA LEU A 27 15.63 29.75 -32.75
C LEU A 27 16.61 29.31 -33.84
N ARG A 28 16.07 28.76 -34.95
CA ARG A 28 16.39 29.09 -36.37
C ARG A 28 16.31 27.85 -37.28
N GLY A 29 15.73 28.01 -38.47
CA GLY A 29 15.86 27.04 -39.57
C GLY A 29 14.53 26.73 -40.27
N GLY A 30 14.07 27.63 -41.15
CA GLY A 30 13.02 27.30 -42.12
C GLY A 30 13.60 26.60 -43.34
N GLY A 31 12.82 25.75 -44.00
CA GLY A 31 13.24 24.99 -45.18
C GLY A 31 12.14 24.11 -45.75
N THR A 32 11.20 24.72 -46.48
CA THR A 32 10.22 23.98 -47.29
C THR A 32 10.87 23.53 -48.59
N LEU A 33 10.75 22.26 -48.97
CA LEU A 33 10.68 21.82 -50.38
C LEU A 33 10.11 20.39 -50.48
N THR A 34 9.69 20.01 -51.68
CA THR A 34 8.58 19.07 -51.92
C THR A 34 9.00 17.78 -52.64
N THR A 35 8.03 16.85 -52.72
CA THR A 35 7.96 15.66 -53.60
C THR A 35 8.62 14.37 -53.10
N GLY A 36 7.89 13.26 -53.25
CA GLY A 36 8.30 11.92 -52.78
C GLY A 36 7.12 10.96 -52.55
N LEU A 37 6.24 10.80 -53.53
CA LEU A 37 5.17 9.78 -53.46
C LEU A 37 5.79 8.38 -53.48
N GLN A 38 5.75 7.66 -52.35
CA GLN A 38 6.05 6.24 -52.28
C GLN A 38 4.92 5.47 -51.58
N ASN A 39 4.44 4.43 -52.25
CA ASN A 39 3.38 3.55 -51.78
C ASN A 39 3.84 2.73 -50.57
N CYS A 40 3.43 3.15 -49.37
CA CYS A 40 3.36 2.27 -48.21
C CYS A 40 1.89 2.16 -47.79
N ARG A 41 1.31 0.96 -47.87
CA ARG A 41 0.01 0.70 -47.24
C ARG A 41 0.18 0.96 -45.73
N PRO A 42 -0.60 1.85 -45.10
CA PRO A 42 -0.70 1.84 -43.66
C PRO A 42 -1.51 0.60 -43.28
N CYS A 43 -0.82 -0.52 -43.05
CA CYS A 43 -1.32 -1.51 -42.13
C CYS A 43 -1.34 -0.83 -40.75
N SER A 44 -2.39 -0.06 -40.47
CA SER A 44 -2.71 0.38 -39.12
C SER A 44 -3.22 -0.84 -38.36
N SER A 45 -2.30 -1.76 -38.06
CA SER A 45 -2.34 -2.46 -36.79
C SER A 45 -2.28 -1.37 -35.72
N SER A 46 -3.47 -0.87 -35.35
CA SER A 46 -3.72 -0.29 -34.05
C SER A 46 -3.48 -1.41 -33.04
N ALA A 47 -2.20 -1.71 -32.82
CA ALA A 47 -1.74 -2.34 -31.61
C ALA A 47 -1.99 -1.30 -30.51
N SER A 48 -3.24 -1.27 -30.05
CA SER A 48 -3.64 -0.61 -28.82
C SER A 48 -2.66 -1.08 -27.77
N SER A 49 -1.76 -0.21 -27.35
CA SER A 49 -0.73 -0.53 -26.36
C SER A 49 -1.47 -0.88 -25.08
N ALA A 50 -1.65 -2.18 -24.83
CA ALA A 50 -2.53 -2.70 -23.79
C ALA A 50 -2.07 -2.09 -22.46
N ARG A 51 -2.95 -1.27 -21.86
CA ARG A 51 -2.60 -0.40 -20.75
C ARG A 51 -2.03 -1.24 -19.60
N ARG A 52 -0.74 -1.01 -19.31
CA ARG A 52 0.08 -1.89 -18.46
C ARG A 52 -0.34 -1.76 -16.99
N LEU A 53 -0.83 -2.85 -16.41
CA LEU A 53 -1.39 -2.88 -15.06
C LEU A 53 -0.28 -2.71 -14.00
N ARG A 54 -0.55 -1.90 -12.97
CA ARG A 54 0.33 -1.67 -11.82
C ARG A 54 -0.40 -2.00 -10.53
N VAL A 55 0.16 -2.95 -9.79
CA VAL A 55 -0.40 -3.49 -8.55
C VAL A 55 0.57 -3.17 -7.42
N LEU A 56 0.09 -2.46 -6.41
CA LEU A 56 0.73 -2.35 -5.11
C LEU A 56 0.24 -3.52 -4.25
N VAL A 57 1.18 -4.17 -3.57
CA VAL A 57 0.91 -5.26 -2.64
C VAL A 57 1.61 -4.88 -1.35
N ASP A 58 0.86 -4.73 -0.27
CA ASP A 58 1.43 -4.40 1.04
C ASP A 58 2.21 -5.59 1.62
N MET A 59 2.99 -5.36 2.68
CA MET A 59 3.89 -6.36 3.26
C MET A 59 3.28 -7.08 4.46
N ASP A 60 2.93 -6.35 5.52
CA ASP A 60 2.48 -6.95 6.78
C ASP A 60 1.02 -7.40 6.65
N GLY A 61 0.67 -8.59 7.14
CA GLY A 61 -0.68 -9.16 7.01
C GLY A 61 -1.05 -9.63 5.59
N VAL A 62 -0.30 -9.23 4.55
CA VAL A 62 -0.52 -9.59 3.14
C VAL A 62 0.54 -10.53 2.58
N LEU A 63 1.81 -10.29 2.89
CA LEU A 63 2.96 -11.10 2.44
C LEU A 63 3.70 -11.76 3.59
N ALA A 64 3.81 -11.08 4.73
CA ALA A 64 4.44 -11.54 5.97
C ALA A 64 3.40 -11.67 7.09
N ASP A 65 3.43 -12.77 7.84
CA ASP A 65 2.51 -13.05 8.94
C ASP A 65 2.88 -12.25 10.20
N PHE A 66 2.62 -10.94 10.16
CA PHE A 66 2.85 -10.03 11.27
C PHE A 66 2.10 -10.48 12.53
N GLU A 67 0.81 -10.83 12.42
CA GLU A 67 -0.06 -11.18 13.56
C GLU A 67 0.35 -12.51 14.22
N GLY A 68 0.60 -13.56 13.43
CA GLY A 68 1.11 -14.83 13.94
C GLY A 68 2.53 -14.71 14.49
N GLY A 69 3.42 -14.00 13.81
CA GLY A 69 4.78 -13.70 14.26
C GLY A 69 4.81 -12.90 15.57
N PHE A 70 3.95 -11.87 15.68
CA PHE A 70 3.71 -11.11 16.90
C PHE A 70 3.25 -12.02 18.03
N LEU A 71 2.16 -12.77 17.85
CA LEU A 71 1.58 -13.59 18.92
C LEU A 71 2.56 -14.68 19.41
N LYS A 72 3.31 -15.29 18.48
CA LYS A 72 4.39 -16.26 18.74
C LYS A 72 5.49 -15.66 19.62
N LYS A 73 6.02 -14.48 19.26
CA LYS A 73 7.07 -13.81 20.03
C LYS A 73 6.55 -13.23 21.35
N TYR A 74 5.36 -12.63 21.37
CA TYR A 74 4.72 -12.10 22.58
C TYR A 74 4.55 -13.18 23.65
N ARG A 75 3.98 -14.34 23.30
CA ARG A 75 3.76 -15.45 24.25
C ARG A 75 5.06 -16.07 24.75
N ALA A 76 6.13 -16.02 23.96
CA ALA A 76 7.45 -16.48 24.38
C ALA A 76 8.14 -15.48 25.35
N GLN A 77 8.03 -14.17 25.07
CA GLN A 77 8.65 -13.11 25.86
C GLN A 77 7.89 -12.79 27.16
N TYR A 78 6.56 -12.90 27.14
CA TYR A 78 5.66 -12.58 28.25
C TYR A 78 4.75 -13.77 28.63
N PRO A 79 5.29 -14.94 29.00
CA PRO A 79 4.52 -16.19 29.19
C PRO A 79 3.54 -16.17 30.39
N LYS A 80 3.52 -15.08 31.18
CA LYS A 80 2.62 -14.86 32.31
C LYS A 80 1.57 -13.76 32.06
N GLU A 81 1.67 -13.04 30.94
CA GLU A 81 0.70 -12.01 30.58
C GLU A 81 -0.46 -12.64 29.79
N PRO A 82 -1.68 -12.08 29.89
CA PRO A 82 -2.77 -12.50 29.03
C PRO A 82 -2.47 -12.10 27.58
N TYR A 83 -3.02 -12.84 26.63
CA TYR A 83 -2.85 -12.60 25.20
C TYR A 83 -4.20 -12.68 24.48
N ILE A 84 -4.26 -12.13 23.28
CA ILE A 84 -5.43 -12.18 22.40
C ILE A 84 -5.17 -13.27 21.35
N ALA A 85 -6.08 -14.24 21.23
CA ALA A 85 -6.00 -15.26 20.18
C ALA A 85 -6.33 -14.63 18.81
N LEU A 86 -5.83 -15.19 17.71
CA LEU A 86 -6.00 -14.59 16.38
C LEU A 86 -7.48 -14.49 16.00
N GLU A 87 -8.27 -15.50 16.34
CA GLU A 87 -9.73 -15.52 16.19
C GLU A 87 -10.47 -14.37 16.89
N ASP A 88 -9.86 -13.80 17.94
CA ASP A 88 -10.37 -12.72 18.80
C ASP A 88 -9.76 -11.34 18.50
N ARG A 89 -8.81 -11.26 17.55
CA ARG A 89 -8.26 -9.97 17.09
C ARG A 89 -9.35 -9.08 16.47
N ARG A 90 -9.43 -7.82 16.92
CA ARG A 90 -10.36 -6.80 16.41
C ARG A 90 -9.63 -5.46 16.34
N GLY A 91 -9.91 -4.68 15.29
CA GLY A 91 -9.23 -3.42 15.02
C GLY A 91 -7.78 -3.59 14.54
N PHE A 92 -7.33 -2.69 13.68
CA PHE A 92 -6.01 -2.79 13.03
C PHE A 92 -4.86 -2.71 14.05
N TRP A 93 -4.96 -1.83 15.05
CA TRP A 93 -3.88 -1.61 16.02
C TRP A 93 -3.83 -2.67 17.13
N VAL A 94 -2.84 -3.56 17.04
CA VAL A 94 -2.56 -4.58 18.06
C VAL A 94 -2.35 -3.96 19.45
N SER A 95 -1.55 -2.88 19.54
CA SER A 95 -1.23 -2.20 20.80
C SER A 95 -2.46 -1.64 21.52
N GLU A 96 -3.42 -1.08 20.77
CA GLU A 96 -4.68 -0.57 21.33
C GLU A 96 -5.52 -1.70 21.92
N GLN A 97 -5.70 -2.81 21.19
CA GLN A 97 -6.49 -3.94 21.72
C GLN A 97 -5.81 -4.57 22.94
N TYR A 98 -4.47 -4.66 22.95
CA TYR A 98 -3.72 -5.14 24.12
C TYR A 98 -3.85 -4.23 25.34
N GLU A 99 -3.89 -2.91 25.16
CA GLU A 99 -4.14 -1.97 26.28
C GLU A 99 -5.54 -2.17 26.90
N THR A 100 -6.56 -2.45 26.08
CA THR A 100 -7.91 -2.77 26.59
C THR A 100 -7.98 -4.09 27.35
N LEU A 101 -7.09 -5.05 27.06
CA LEU A 101 -7.02 -6.34 27.75
C LEU A 101 -6.46 -6.19 29.18
N LYS A 102 -5.42 -5.36 29.34
CA LYS A 102 -4.83 -5.01 30.64
C LYS A 102 -3.94 -3.76 30.48
N PRO A 103 -4.01 -2.78 31.39
CA PRO A 103 -3.18 -1.58 31.31
C PRO A 103 -1.68 -1.86 31.26
N GLY A 104 -0.96 -1.12 30.43
CA GLY A 104 0.49 -1.25 30.20
C GLY A 104 0.89 -2.44 29.31
N LEU A 105 -0.06 -3.13 28.67
CA LEU A 105 0.27 -4.14 27.67
C LEU A 105 0.55 -3.55 26.28
N SER A 106 0.14 -2.31 25.99
CA SER A 106 0.52 -1.61 24.75
C SER A 106 2.05 -1.51 24.59
N GLU A 107 2.76 -1.02 25.61
CA GLU A 107 4.23 -0.92 25.62
C GLU A 107 4.90 -2.28 25.41
N LYS A 108 4.36 -3.32 26.06
CA LYS A 108 4.87 -4.70 25.89
C LYS A 108 4.65 -5.22 24.48
N ALA A 109 3.47 -4.97 23.89
CA ALA A 109 3.19 -5.34 22.51
C ALA A 109 4.13 -4.61 21.54
N ILE A 110 4.28 -3.29 21.70
CA ILE A 110 5.19 -2.44 20.90
C ILE A 110 6.63 -2.97 20.93
N SER A 111 7.13 -3.35 22.11
CA SER A 111 8.49 -3.88 22.27
C SER A 111 8.77 -5.18 21.49
N ILE A 112 7.73 -5.91 21.06
CA ILE A 112 7.89 -7.12 20.25
C ILE A 112 8.34 -6.77 18.82
N TRP A 113 7.71 -5.79 18.18
CA TRP A 113 8.03 -5.41 16.79
C TRP A 113 9.14 -4.36 16.69
N GLU A 114 9.38 -3.57 17.73
CA GLU A 114 10.64 -2.82 17.89
C GLU A 114 11.83 -3.73 18.20
N GLY A 115 11.57 -4.98 18.59
CA GLY A 115 12.58 -5.99 18.87
C GLY A 115 13.44 -6.35 17.65
N LYS A 116 14.74 -6.53 17.88
CA LYS A 116 15.69 -6.91 16.83
C LYS A 116 15.24 -8.20 16.13
N ASN A 117 15.38 -8.23 14.81
CA ASN A 117 14.96 -9.30 13.90
C ASN A 117 13.45 -9.58 13.84
N PHE A 118 12.56 -8.77 14.45
CA PHE A 118 11.11 -9.03 14.37
C PHE A 118 10.62 -9.30 12.95
N PHE A 119 10.77 -8.32 12.07
CA PHE A 119 10.36 -8.37 10.66
C PHE A 119 11.18 -9.35 9.80
N LEU A 120 12.41 -9.70 10.21
CA LEU A 120 13.27 -10.65 9.49
C LEU A 120 12.86 -12.11 9.73
N ASP A 121 12.27 -12.39 10.89
CA ASP A 121 11.85 -13.73 11.31
C ASP A 121 10.35 -14.00 11.05
N LEU A 122 9.66 -13.13 10.30
CA LEU A 122 8.25 -13.35 9.96
C LEU A 122 8.11 -14.46 8.93
N ASP A 123 7.25 -15.43 9.24
CA ASP A 123 6.85 -16.48 8.30
C ASP A 123 6.03 -15.84 7.15
N PRO A 124 6.16 -16.28 5.88
CA PRO A 124 5.36 -15.74 4.79
C PRO A 124 3.90 -16.18 4.88
N ILE A 125 2.98 -15.30 4.46
CA ILE A 125 1.56 -15.66 4.28
C ILE A 125 1.45 -16.78 3.23
N ASP A 126 0.61 -17.79 3.52
CA ASP A 126 0.45 -18.97 2.68
C ASP A 126 0.02 -18.61 1.24
N GLY A 127 0.80 -19.08 0.26
CA GLY A 127 0.65 -18.78 -1.17
C GLY A 127 1.17 -17.40 -1.62
N ALA A 128 1.61 -16.52 -0.72
CA ALA A 128 2.06 -15.16 -1.07
C ALA A 128 3.32 -15.17 -1.96
N VAL A 129 4.27 -16.05 -1.65
CA VAL A 129 5.53 -16.17 -2.39
C VAL A 129 5.27 -16.66 -3.82
N GLU A 130 4.38 -17.63 -3.98
CA GLU A 130 3.94 -18.18 -5.27
C GLU A 130 3.20 -17.12 -6.08
N ALA A 131 2.24 -16.43 -5.48
CA ALA A 131 1.49 -15.35 -6.12
C ALA A 131 2.40 -14.20 -6.57
N LEU A 132 3.36 -13.76 -5.74
CA LEU A 132 4.34 -12.75 -6.15
C LEU A 132 5.26 -13.23 -7.27
N ARG A 133 5.72 -14.49 -7.24
CA ARG A 133 6.53 -15.09 -8.33
C ARG A 133 5.75 -15.09 -9.64
N GLU A 134 4.47 -15.44 -9.63
CA GLU A 134 3.63 -15.39 -10.83
C GLU A 134 3.36 -13.95 -11.28
N MET A 135 2.98 -13.06 -10.37
CA MET A 135 2.77 -11.64 -10.64
C MET A 135 4.06 -10.94 -11.11
N SER A 136 5.24 -11.46 -10.81
CA SER A 136 6.53 -10.94 -11.31
C SER A 136 6.77 -11.20 -12.80
N ARG A 137 6.09 -12.21 -13.37
CA ARG A 137 6.14 -12.55 -14.81
C ARG A 137 5.17 -11.69 -15.64
N LEU A 138 4.32 -10.91 -14.97
CA LEU A 138 3.42 -9.93 -15.59
C LEU A 138 4.12 -8.57 -15.84
N PRO A 139 3.53 -7.69 -16.67
CA PRO A 139 3.96 -6.30 -16.85
C PRO A 139 2.96 -5.30 -16.19
N LYS A 140 3.28 -4.43 -15.20
CA LYS A 140 4.52 -3.97 -14.50
C LYS A 140 5.55 -3.14 -15.30
N ASP A 141 5.42 -1.81 -15.28
CA ASP A 141 6.43 -0.75 -15.58
C ASP A 141 7.07 -0.29 -14.24
N LYS A 142 8.24 0.35 -14.25
CA LYS A 142 8.97 0.83 -13.05
C LYS A 142 9.11 2.36 -12.94
N THR A 143 8.59 3.15 -13.88
CA THR A 143 9.04 4.54 -14.07
C THR A 143 8.17 5.65 -13.44
N VAL A 144 6.94 5.37 -12.99
CA VAL A 144 6.05 6.36 -12.32
C VAL A 144 5.19 5.71 -11.24
N VAL A 145 5.14 6.32 -10.04
CA VAL A 145 4.27 5.93 -8.92
C VAL A 145 2.82 6.37 -9.17
N SER A 146 2.14 5.66 -10.05
CA SER A 146 0.68 5.52 -10.01
C SER A 146 0.33 4.04 -10.11
N ALA A 147 -0.83 3.65 -9.59
CA ALA A 147 -1.24 2.26 -9.49
C ALA A 147 -2.71 2.11 -9.86
N ASP A 148 -3.09 0.90 -10.26
CA ASP A 148 -4.47 0.51 -10.58
C ASP A 148 -5.16 -0.19 -9.40
N LEU A 149 -4.37 -0.87 -8.56
CA LEU A 149 -4.79 -1.70 -7.45
C LEU A 149 -3.82 -1.56 -6.27
N LEU A 150 -4.37 -1.56 -5.05
CA LEU A 150 -3.66 -1.74 -3.79
C LEU A 150 -4.27 -2.95 -3.07
N ILE A 151 -3.47 -4.00 -2.83
CA ILE A 151 -3.85 -5.16 -2.01
C ILE A 151 -3.22 -4.97 -0.63
N ASP A 152 -4.06 -4.73 0.37
CA ASP A 152 -3.67 -4.22 1.69
C ASP A 152 -4.70 -4.71 2.74
N ASP A 153 -4.25 -5.14 3.92
CA ASP A 153 -5.11 -5.72 4.96
C ASP A 153 -5.72 -4.69 5.93
N ARG A 154 -5.29 -3.42 5.84
CA ARG A 154 -5.84 -2.32 6.60
C ARG A 154 -7.19 -1.90 6.01
N PRO A 155 -8.30 -1.89 6.78
CA PRO A 155 -9.62 -1.55 6.25
C PRO A 155 -9.73 -0.11 5.74
N ASP A 156 -9.16 0.84 6.49
CA ASP A 156 -9.27 2.28 6.24
C ASP A 156 -7.92 2.87 5.83
N ILE A 157 -7.68 2.96 4.52
CA ILE A 157 -6.48 3.59 3.94
C ILE A 157 -6.70 5.11 3.87
N MET A 158 -6.09 5.85 4.79
CA MET A 158 -6.06 7.31 4.79
C MET A 158 -4.65 7.81 4.45
N GLY A 159 -4.54 8.84 3.60
CA GLY A 159 -3.27 9.38 3.16
C GLY A 159 -3.35 10.86 2.74
N ALA A 160 -2.27 11.38 2.17
CA ALA A 160 -2.18 12.79 1.74
C ALA A 160 -2.99 13.11 0.48
N GLU A 161 -3.35 12.09 -0.31
CA GLU A 161 -4.27 12.19 -1.45
C GLU A 161 -5.67 11.78 -1.00
N ALA A 162 -6.66 12.64 -1.22
CA ALA A 162 -8.05 12.41 -0.80
C ALA A 162 -8.81 11.51 -1.78
N ASN A 163 -8.37 11.42 -3.05
CA ASN A 163 -8.98 10.58 -4.06
C ASN A 163 -7.90 9.76 -4.82
N PRO A 164 -7.42 8.64 -4.23
CA PRO A 164 -6.42 7.80 -4.87
C PRO A 164 -6.92 7.18 -6.18
N TYR A 165 -6.02 7.05 -7.16
CA TYR A 165 -6.33 6.46 -8.48
C TYR A 165 -6.43 4.93 -8.48
N TRP A 166 -5.95 4.27 -7.43
CA TRP A 166 -6.00 2.81 -7.28
C TRP A 166 -7.31 2.38 -6.62
N GLU A 167 -7.81 1.19 -6.98
CA GLU A 167 -8.84 0.52 -6.17
C GLU A 167 -8.16 -0.24 -5.01
N HIS A 168 -8.69 -0.06 -3.80
CA HIS A 168 -8.34 -0.88 -2.64
C HIS A 168 -9.03 -2.24 -2.70
N ILE A 169 -8.23 -3.29 -2.56
CA ILE A 169 -8.68 -4.66 -2.34
C ILE A 169 -8.30 -5.01 -0.91
N LEU A 170 -9.29 -5.13 -0.02
CA LEU A 170 -9.05 -5.53 1.35
C LEU A 170 -8.57 -6.98 1.38
N PHE A 171 -7.30 -7.20 1.73
CA PHE A 171 -6.79 -8.54 1.99
C PHE A 171 -7.31 -9.04 3.33
N THR A 172 -7.61 -10.33 3.45
CA THR A 172 -8.27 -10.86 4.65
C THR A 172 -7.26 -11.29 5.70
N ALA A 173 -7.32 -10.60 6.85
CA ALA A 173 -6.51 -10.85 8.03
C ALA A 173 -7.41 -11.00 9.27
N CYS A 174 -6.86 -11.50 10.37
CA CYS A 174 -7.63 -11.88 11.56
C CYS A 174 -8.45 -10.73 12.17
N HIS A 175 -7.88 -9.52 12.23
CA HIS A 175 -8.52 -8.30 12.72
C HIS A 175 -9.57 -7.69 11.78
N ASN A 176 -9.64 -8.13 10.51
CA ASN A 176 -10.57 -7.57 9.53
C ASN A 176 -11.60 -8.58 9.00
N ARG A 177 -11.44 -9.89 9.25
CA ARG A 177 -12.28 -10.97 8.69
C ARG A 177 -13.79 -10.86 8.97
N HIS A 178 -14.14 -10.14 10.03
CA HIS A 178 -15.52 -9.93 10.49
C HIS A 178 -16.16 -8.66 9.90
N LEU A 179 -15.39 -7.83 9.20
CA LEU A 179 -15.87 -6.60 8.57
C LEU A 179 -16.59 -6.93 7.27
N LEU A 180 -17.85 -6.52 7.19
CA LEU A 180 -18.65 -6.56 5.97
C LEU A 180 -18.03 -5.63 4.93
N VAL A 181 -17.83 -6.14 3.72
CA VAL A 181 -17.36 -5.35 2.57
C VAL A 181 -18.53 -5.15 1.63
N THR A 182 -19.01 -3.92 1.51
CA THR A 182 -20.13 -3.55 0.62
C THR A 182 -19.61 -3.08 -0.74
N PRO A 183 -20.30 -3.39 -1.85
CA PRO A 183 -19.98 -2.83 -3.15
C PRO A 183 -19.90 -1.29 -3.11
N PRO A 184 -18.98 -0.65 -3.87
CA PRO A 184 -18.11 -1.24 -4.89
C PRO A 184 -16.84 -1.93 -4.36
N ASN A 185 -16.57 -1.86 -3.06
CA ASN A 185 -15.32 -2.38 -2.48
C ASN A 185 -15.23 -3.91 -2.64
N ARG A 186 -14.01 -4.43 -2.79
CA ARG A 186 -13.73 -5.86 -2.97
C ARG A 186 -12.75 -6.38 -1.92
N ARG A 187 -12.80 -7.70 -1.68
CA ARG A 187 -11.99 -8.41 -0.70
C ARG A 187 -11.30 -9.61 -1.36
N LEU A 188 -10.04 -9.84 -1.04
CA LEU A 188 -9.32 -11.08 -1.36
C LEU A 188 -9.23 -11.92 -0.09
N GLN A 189 -9.72 -13.16 -0.11
CA GLN A 189 -9.76 -14.02 1.08
C GLN A 189 -8.40 -14.65 1.40
N SER A 190 -7.63 -15.00 0.37
CA SER A 190 -6.25 -15.48 0.47
C SER A 190 -5.57 -15.44 -0.91
N TRP A 191 -4.26 -15.70 -0.97
CA TRP A 191 -3.55 -15.88 -2.24
C TRP A 191 -3.91 -17.17 -3.01
N LYS A 192 -4.72 -18.06 -2.42
CA LYS A 192 -5.26 -19.26 -3.09
C LYS A 192 -6.52 -18.99 -3.90
N GLU A 193 -7.15 -17.83 -3.71
CA GLU A 193 -8.30 -17.37 -4.48
C GLU A 193 -7.92 -16.87 -5.88
N ASP A 194 -8.92 -16.57 -6.71
CA ASP A 194 -8.72 -16.01 -8.05
C ASP A 194 -8.32 -14.53 -8.04
N TRP A 195 -7.11 -14.25 -7.56
CA TRP A 195 -6.47 -12.94 -7.70
C TRP A 195 -6.17 -12.59 -9.17
N LYS A 196 -6.11 -13.58 -10.08
CA LYS A 196 -5.85 -13.34 -11.52
C LYS A 196 -7.06 -12.70 -12.19
N GLY A 197 -8.26 -13.26 -11.99
CA GLY A 197 -9.52 -12.65 -12.43
C GLY A 197 -9.72 -11.24 -11.88
N LEU A 198 -9.26 -10.97 -10.65
CA LEU A 198 -9.25 -9.62 -10.07
C LEU A 198 -8.35 -8.64 -10.85
N LEU A 199 -7.13 -9.06 -11.21
CA LEU A 199 -6.23 -8.25 -12.06
C LEU A 199 -6.79 -8.07 -13.47
N ASP A 200 -7.36 -9.12 -14.04
CA ASP A 200 -7.89 -9.13 -15.40
C ASP A 200 -9.15 -8.26 -15.50
N SER A 201 -9.95 -8.13 -14.43
CA SER A 201 -11.07 -7.17 -14.36
C SER A 201 -10.66 -5.69 -14.41
N LYS A 202 -9.34 -5.38 -14.37
CA LYS A 202 -8.78 -4.02 -14.55
C LYS A 202 -8.13 -3.80 -15.91
N ARG A 203 -7.97 -4.85 -16.71
CA ARG A 203 -7.61 -4.70 -18.13
C ARG A 203 -8.84 -4.17 -18.84
N GLN A 204 -8.72 -3.06 -19.55
CA GLN A 204 -9.82 -2.60 -20.38
C GLN A 204 -10.04 -3.60 -21.52
N PRO A 205 -11.30 -3.94 -21.86
CA PRO A 205 -11.57 -4.60 -23.14
C PRO A 205 -11.10 -3.66 -24.26
N SER A 206 -10.44 -4.24 -25.26
CA SER A 206 -9.97 -3.59 -26.48
C SER A 206 -11.11 -3.15 -27.39
#